data_AF-A0A2C5XY06-F1
#
_entry.id   AF-A0A2C5XY06-F1
#
_cell.length_a   1.000
_cell.length_b   1.000
_cell.length_c   1.000
_cell.angle_alpha   90.00
_cell.angle_beta   90.00
_cell.angle_gamma   90.00
#
_symmetry.space_group_name_H-M   'P 1'
#
loop_
_entity.id
_entity.type
_entity.pdbx_description
1 polymer ?
#
loop_
_entity_poly.entity_id
_entity_poly.type
_entity_poly.pdbx_seq_one_letter_code
_entity_poly.pdbx_strand_id
1 'polypeptide(L)'
;MTLTATLLASKPQLHAQATAPPFLQAASNGTVSKDTLASWLAADAIYVRLYIQAIGRVLATLDLDEAFLSWLVDGLVGLRAELALFKRVADEYTLDTDVDVRDNQGLALFKTLFSSITFTTEPSSWFHPAVLFFATERIYLDAWTQTSHNLSPQPPTADADQGALRTALIPNWSSPTFAAFVSRLAALLDAAFEQLDGGRRRAVEERALLLWEEVLRAEEAFWPRGED
;
A
#
# COMPACT_ATOMS: atom_id res chain seq x y z
N MET A 1 22.31 5.44 -9.24
CA MET A 1 21.10 5.48 -8.41
C MET A 1 20.74 4.06 -8.02
N THR A 2 20.13 3.87 -6.85
CA THR A 2 19.59 2.57 -6.46
C THR A 2 18.27 2.30 -7.20
N LEU A 3 17.77 1.06 -7.18
CA LEU A 3 16.53 0.72 -7.91
C LEU A 3 15.36 1.53 -7.38
N THR A 4 15.18 1.53 -6.06
CA THR A 4 14.06 2.22 -5.40
C THR A 4 14.09 3.74 -5.64
N ALA A 5 15.27 4.35 -5.63
CA ALA A 5 15.45 5.76 -5.96
C ALA A 5 15.08 6.04 -7.44
N THR A 6 15.41 5.13 -8.35
CA THR A 6 15.01 5.24 -9.76
C THR A 6 13.48 5.16 -9.91
N LEU A 7 12.82 4.23 -9.20
CA LEU A 7 11.36 4.11 -9.23
C LEU A 7 10.69 5.40 -8.76
N LEU A 8 11.08 5.93 -7.59
CA LEU A 8 10.52 7.17 -7.04
C LEU A 8 10.71 8.38 -7.96
N ALA A 9 11.85 8.48 -8.64
CA ALA A 9 12.13 9.57 -9.56
C ALA A 9 11.41 9.45 -10.92
N SER A 10 10.89 8.27 -11.27
CA SER A 10 10.45 7.95 -12.64
C SER A 10 9.12 8.60 -13.05
N LYS A 11 8.16 8.73 -12.12
CA LYS A 11 6.78 9.16 -12.39
C LYS A 11 6.27 10.15 -11.33
N PRO A 12 6.93 11.31 -11.12
CA PRO A 12 6.63 12.19 -10.00
C PRO A 12 5.20 12.75 -10.03
N GLN A 13 4.63 13.02 -11.21
CA GLN A 13 3.25 13.52 -11.32
C GLN A 13 2.23 12.45 -10.92
N LEU A 14 2.42 11.22 -11.37
CA LEU A 14 1.52 10.11 -11.07
C LEU A 14 1.65 9.69 -9.60
N HIS A 15 2.86 9.75 -9.04
CA HIS A 15 3.08 9.60 -7.59
C HIS A 15 2.30 10.64 -6.79
N ALA A 16 2.38 11.93 -7.15
CA ALA A 16 1.60 12.96 -6.48
C ALA A 16 0.08 12.75 -6.58
N GLN A 17 -0.42 12.20 -7.70
CA GLN A 17 -1.85 11.86 -7.86
C GLN A 17 -2.26 10.70 -6.94
N ALA A 18 -1.40 9.67 -6.83
CA ALA A 18 -1.64 8.52 -5.97
C ALA A 18 -1.51 8.83 -4.47
N THR A 19 -0.71 9.84 -4.08
CA THR A 19 -0.44 10.16 -2.65
C THR A 19 -1.11 11.42 -2.13
N ALA A 20 -1.77 12.21 -2.98
CA ALA A 20 -2.52 13.40 -2.56
C ALA A 20 -3.93 13.52 -3.21
N PRO A 21 -4.71 12.44 -3.34
CA PRO A 21 -6.08 12.49 -3.86
C PRO A 21 -7.01 13.33 -2.96
N PRO A 22 -8.19 13.75 -3.47
CA PRO A 22 -9.18 14.49 -2.69
C PRO A 22 -9.56 13.83 -1.36
N PHE A 23 -9.66 12.50 -1.32
CA PHE A 23 -9.94 11.76 -0.09
C PHE A 23 -8.92 12.05 1.03
N LEU A 24 -7.62 12.05 0.72
CA LEU A 24 -6.58 12.32 1.72
C LEU A 24 -6.54 13.79 2.14
N GLN A 25 -6.87 14.71 1.24
CA GLN A 25 -7.05 16.12 1.60
C GLN A 25 -8.24 16.30 2.55
N ALA A 26 -9.36 15.63 2.28
CA ALA A 26 -10.51 15.60 3.17
C ALA A 26 -10.16 14.95 4.53
N ALA A 27 -9.35 13.89 4.54
CA ALA A 27 -8.88 13.23 5.75
C ALA A 27 -8.03 14.19 6.61
N SER A 28 -7.11 14.93 5.99
CA SER A 28 -6.33 15.98 6.67
C SER A 28 -7.21 17.09 7.26
N ASN A 29 -8.27 17.47 6.55
CA ASN A 29 -9.20 18.51 6.97
C ASN A 29 -10.28 18.03 7.95
N GLY A 30 -10.38 16.72 8.20
CA GLY A 30 -11.41 16.13 9.04
C GLY A 30 -12.82 16.16 8.43
N THR A 31 -12.93 16.19 7.10
CA THR A 31 -14.22 16.32 6.39
C THR A 31 -14.70 15.04 5.74
N VAL A 32 -14.01 13.91 5.95
CA VAL A 32 -14.46 12.60 5.46
C VAL A 32 -15.68 12.15 6.27
N SER A 33 -16.80 11.90 5.61
CA SER A 33 -18.00 11.38 6.27
C SER A 33 -17.79 9.93 6.74
N LYS A 34 -18.64 9.49 7.67
CA LYS A 34 -18.64 8.09 8.11
C LYS A 34 -18.93 7.11 6.98
N ASP A 35 -19.81 7.46 6.04
CA ASP A 35 -20.20 6.58 4.93
C ASP A 35 -19.04 6.42 3.93
N THR A 36 -18.36 7.52 3.60
CA THR A 36 -17.16 7.49 2.75
C THR A 36 -16.04 6.71 3.44
N LEU A 37 -15.82 6.93 4.74
CA LEU A 37 -14.83 6.17 5.50
C LEU A 37 -15.16 4.67 5.54
N ALA A 38 -16.42 4.32 5.76
CA ALA A 38 -16.86 2.93 5.85
C ALA A 38 -16.72 2.20 4.50
N SER A 39 -17.07 2.87 3.40
CA SER A 39 -16.88 2.37 2.04
C SER A 39 -15.40 2.10 1.73
N TRP A 40 -14.52 3.04 2.10
CA TRP A 40 -13.08 2.86 1.96
C TRP A 40 -12.55 1.71 2.82
N LEU A 41 -12.93 1.62 4.11
CA LEU A 41 -12.54 0.51 4.98
C LEU A 41 -13.02 -0.85 4.46
N ALA A 42 -14.22 -0.91 3.88
CA ALA A 42 -14.74 -2.13 3.27
C ALA A 42 -13.89 -2.57 2.06
N ALA A 43 -13.51 -1.62 1.19
CA ALA A 43 -12.63 -1.88 0.06
C ALA A 43 -11.23 -2.31 0.53
N ASP A 44 -10.67 -1.60 1.52
CA ASP A 44 -9.34 -1.87 2.05
C ASP A 44 -9.26 -3.22 2.78
N ALA A 45 -10.34 -3.64 3.45
CA ALA A 45 -10.41 -4.98 4.02
C ALA A 45 -10.40 -6.10 2.97
N ILE A 46 -10.92 -5.86 1.75
CA ILE A 46 -10.79 -6.81 0.64
C ILE A 46 -9.39 -6.75 0.05
N TYR A 47 -8.84 -5.56 -0.14
CA TYR A 47 -7.46 -5.34 -0.59
C TYR A 47 -6.45 -6.10 0.29
N VAL A 48 -6.51 -5.94 1.62
CA VAL A 48 -5.65 -6.65 2.57
C VAL A 48 -5.78 -8.18 2.44
N ARG A 49 -6.98 -8.70 2.18
CA ARG A 49 -7.16 -10.15 1.93
C ARG A 49 -6.53 -10.59 0.62
N LEU A 50 -6.61 -9.78 -0.43
CA LEU A 50 -5.92 -10.05 -1.70
C LEU A 50 -4.40 -10.00 -1.51
N TYR A 51 -3.89 -9.07 -0.71
CA TYR A 51 -2.48 -8.99 -0.35
C TYR A 51 -2.03 -10.25 0.40
N ILE A 52 -2.78 -10.70 1.41
CA ILE A 52 -2.47 -11.96 2.13
C ILE A 52 -2.40 -13.15 1.15
N GLN A 53 -3.31 -13.23 0.18
CA GLN A 53 -3.27 -14.26 -0.86
C GLN A 53 -2.03 -14.12 -1.77
N ALA A 54 -1.66 -12.88 -2.12
CA ALA A 54 -0.46 -12.57 -2.88
C ALA A 54 0.80 -13.09 -2.17
N ILE A 55 0.96 -12.77 -0.88
CA ILE A 55 2.06 -13.29 -0.05
C ILE A 55 2.02 -14.82 -0.03
N GLY A 56 0.85 -15.44 0.15
CA GLY A 56 0.70 -16.90 0.11
C GLY A 56 1.22 -17.54 -1.19
N ARG A 57 1.00 -16.89 -2.34
CA ARG A 57 1.56 -17.35 -3.64
C ARG A 57 3.07 -17.21 -3.69
N VAL A 58 3.64 -16.13 -3.14
CA VAL A 58 5.09 -15.93 -3.07
C VAL A 58 5.73 -16.97 -2.15
N LEU A 59 5.17 -17.19 -0.97
CA LEU A 59 5.63 -18.20 0.00
C LEU A 59 5.60 -19.63 -0.54
N ALA A 60 4.81 -19.91 -1.57
CA ALA A 60 4.80 -21.20 -2.22
C ALA A 60 6.02 -21.44 -3.13
N THR A 61 6.87 -20.44 -3.39
CA THR A 61 8.06 -20.56 -4.24
C THR A 61 9.25 -21.18 -3.49
N LEU A 62 10.07 -21.98 -4.19
CA LEU A 62 11.08 -22.86 -3.58
C LEU A 62 12.42 -22.19 -3.24
N ASP A 63 12.69 -20.99 -3.78
CA ASP A 63 14.00 -20.31 -3.70
C ASP A 63 13.83 -18.84 -3.31
N LEU A 64 13.15 -18.61 -2.18
CA LEU A 64 13.00 -17.27 -1.61
C LEU A 64 14.26 -16.85 -0.86
N ASP A 65 14.69 -15.61 -1.10
CA ASP A 65 15.68 -14.94 -0.25
C ASP A 65 15.21 -14.95 1.22
N GLU A 66 16.10 -15.29 2.14
CA GLU A 66 15.77 -15.45 3.56
C GLU A 66 15.31 -14.14 4.21
N ALA A 67 15.93 -13.01 3.83
CA ALA A 67 15.53 -11.70 4.33
C ALA A 67 14.17 -11.30 3.76
N PHE A 68 13.89 -11.64 2.49
CA PHE A 68 12.57 -11.42 1.90
C PHE A 68 11.50 -12.29 2.56
N LEU A 69 11.78 -13.57 2.81
CA LEU A 69 10.90 -14.48 3.54
C LEU A 69 10.54 -13.92 4.92
N SER A 70 11.55 -13.47 5.67
CA SER A 70 11.36 -12.83 6.98
C SER A 70 10.47 -11.58 6.86
N TRP A 71 10.72 -10.73 5.86
CA TRP A 71 9.89 -9.55 5.59
C TRP A 71 8.44 -9.91 5.26
N LEU A 72 8.18 -10.96 4.47
CA LEU A 72 6.84 -11.43 4.14
C LEU A 72 6.08 -11.94 5.37
N VAL A 73 6.77 -12.66 6.27
CA VAL A 73 6.18 -13.13 7.54
C VAL A 73 5.80 -11.95 8.44
N ASP A 74 6.68 -10.97 8.58
CA ASP A 74 6.38 -9.72 9.29
C ASP A 74 5.18 -9.00 8.65
N GLY A 75 5.12 -8.95 7.32
CA GLY A 75 4.00 -8.40 6.56
C GLY A 75 2.67 -9.10 6.87
N LEU A 76 2.64 -10.44 6.91
CA LEU A 76 1.44 -11.19 7.29
C LEU A 76 0.97 -10.89 8.73
N VAL A 77 1.91 -10.69 9.66
CA VAL A 77 1.58 -10.28 11.03
C VAL A 77 0.97 -8.87 11.04
N GLY A 78 1.54 -7.94 10.25
CA GLY A 78 1.03 -6.59 10.06
C GLY A 78 -0.38 -6.57 9.47
N LEU A 79 -0.59 -7.22 8.32
CA LEU A 79 -1.89 -7.30 7.64
C LEU A 79 -2.99 -7.92 8.53
N ARG A 80 -2.64 -8.92 9.36
CA ARG A 80 -3.59 -9.47 10.35
C ARG A 80 -3.95 -8.44 11.43
N ALA A 81 -2.97 -7.67 11.89
CA ALA A 81 -3.21 -6.60 12.86
C ALA A 81 -4.06 -5.46 12.25
N GLU A 82 -3.88 -5.15 10.97
CA GLU A 82 -4.69 -4.18 10.23
C GLU A 82 -6.15 -4.62 10.11
N LEU A 83 -6.43 -5.87 9.73
CA LEU A 83 -7.82 -6.39 9.72
C LEU A 83 -8.48 -6.28 11.10
N ALA A 84 -7.70 -6.51 12.17
CA ALA A 84 -8.20 -6.33 13.54
C ALA A 84 -8.40 -4.84 13.88
N LEU A 85 -7.55 -3.94 13.38
CA LEU A 85 -7.71 -2.49 13.50
C LEU A 85 -8.99 -2.03 12.81
N PHE A 86 -9.24 -2.47 11.58
CA PHE A 86 -10.44 -2.09 10.81
C PHE A 86 -11.72 -2.48 11.54
N LYS A 87 -11.75 -3.71 12.07
CA LYS A 87 -12.88 -4.17 12.89
C LYS A 87 -13.09 -3.28 14.12
N ARG A 88 -12.01 -2.99 14.86
CA ARG A 88 -12.10 -2.13 16.06
C ARG A 88 -12.59 -0.73 15.71
N VAL A 89 -12.07 -0.12 14.65
CA VAL A 89 -12.47 1.21 14.19
C VAL A 89 -13.94 1.22 13.75
N ALA A 90 -14.36 0.21 12.99
CA ALA A 90 -15.76 0.09 12.59
C ALA A 90 -16.71 -0.03 13.80
N ASP A 91 -16.35 -0.86 14.78
CA ASP A 91 -17.13 -1.06 16.00
C ASP A 91 -17.16 0.21 16.88
N GLU A 92 -15.99 0.82 17.11
CA GLU A 92 -15.84 2.00 17.99
C GLU A 92 -16.52 3.25 17.42
N TYR A 93 -16.41 3.48 16.11
CA TYR A 93 -16.95 4.66 15.45
C TYR A 93 -18.31 4.41 14.79
N THR A 94 -18.88 3.21 14.96
CA THR A 94 -20.19 2.81 14.41
C THR A 94 -20.25 3.02 12.89
N LEU A 95 -19.28 2.44 12.17
CA LEU A 95 -19.19 2.51 10.71
C LEU A 95 -19.87 1.29 10.09
N ASP A 96 -20.80 1.51 9.16
CA ASP A 96 -21.43 0.42 8.42
C ASP A 96 -20.54 -0.02 7.26
N THR A 97 -19.77 -1.08 7.47
CA THR A 97 -18.79 -1.60 6.51
C THR A 97 -19.35 -2.73 5.63
N ASP A 98 -20.64 -3.05 5.72
CA ASP A 98 -21.31 -3.99 4.79
C ASP A 98 -21.71 -3.27 3.49
N VAL A 99 -20.70 -2.68 2.84
CA VAL A 99 -20.86 -1.86 1.63
C VAL A 99 -20.41 -2.65 0.41
N ASP A 100 -21.17 -2.52 -0.69
CA ASP A 100 -20.77 -3.07 -1.98
C ASP A 100 -19.66 -2.22 -2.61
N VAL A 101 -18.45 -2.77 -2.64
CA VAL A 101 -17.25 -2.11 -3.17
C VAL A 101 -16.79 -2.70 -4.50
N ARG A 102 -17.65 -3.46 -5.19
CA ARG A 102 -17.31 -4.11 -6.48
C ARG A 102 -16.97 -3.12 -7.59
N ASP A 103 -17.49 -1.90 -7.51
CA ASP A 103 -17.24 -0.84 -8.49
C ASP A 103 -15.93 -0.07 -8.23
N ASN A 104 -15.19 -0.40 -7.16
CA ASN A 104 -13.87 0.19 -6.91
C ASN A 104 -12.85 -0.30 -7.96
N GLN A 105 -12.43 0.63 -8.83
CA GLN A 105 -11.54 0.33 -9.95
C GLN A 105 -10.12 -0.04 -9.50
N GLY A 106 -9.57 0.68 -8.50
CA GLY A 106 -8.27 0.36 -7.94
C GLY A 106 -8.23 -1.04 -7.34
N LEU A 107 -9.29 -1.45 -6.64
CA LEU A 107 -9.39 -2.79 -6.05
C LEU A 107 -9.36 -3.88 -7.14
N ALA A 108 -10.03 -3.64 -8.28
CA ALA A 108 -9.98 -4.56 -9.42
C ALA A 108 -8.59 -4.62 -10.08
N LEU A 109 -7.89 -3.49 -10.16
CA LEU A 109 -6.51 -3.42 -10.64
C LEU A 109 -5.55 -4.17 -9.71
N PHE A 110 -5.65 -3.96 -8.40
CA PHE A 110 -4.87 -4.70 -7.41
C PHE A 110 -5.12 -6.18 -7.41
N LYS A 111 -6.37 -6.60 -7.56
CA LYS A 111 -6.69 -8.02 -7.75
C LYS A 111 -5.94 -8.61 -8.94
N THR A 112 -5.82 -7.86 -10.03
CA THR A 112 -5.08 -8.27 -11.23
C THR A 112 -3.58 -8.32 -10.96
N LEU A 113 -3.01 -7.25 -10.37
CA LEU A 113 -1.59 -7.18 -10.00
C LEU A 113 -1.17 -8.32 -9.06
N PHE A 114 -1.92 -8.54 -7.98
CA PHE A 114 -1.63 -9.63 -7.05
C PHE A 114 -1.84 -11.03 -7.64
N SER A 115 -2.67 -11.15 -8.67
CA SER A 115 -2.87 -12.40 -9.41
C SER A 115 -1.85 -12.65 -10.51
N SER A 116 -1.07 -11.64 -10.90
CA SER A 116 0.05 -11.81 -11.83
C SER A 116 1.25 -12.50 -11.16
N ILE A 117 1.32 -12.50 -9.82
CA ILE A 117 2.28 -13.29 -9.06
C ILE A 117 2.03 -14.77 -9.35
N THR A 118 2.98 -15.36 -10.05
CA THR A 118 2.96 -16.77 -10.44
C THR A 118 4.05 -17.53 -9.70
N PHE A 119 3.80 -18.81 -9.45
CA PHE A 119 4.83 -19.71 -8.95
C PHE A 119 5.92 -19.89 -10.01
N THR A 120 7.18 -19.84 -9.59
CA THR A 120 8.33 -20.01 -10.46
C THR A 120 9.52 -20.52 -9.65
N THR A 121 10.46 -21.17 -10.35
CA THR A 121 11.69 -21.75 -9.80
C THR A 121 12.93 -20.99 -10.27
N GLU A 122 12.78 -19.83 -10.91
CA GLU A 122 13.89 -19.04 -11.44
C GLU A 122 14.62 -18.26 -10.33
N PRO A 123 15.97 -18.30 -10.25
CA PRO A 123 16.80 -17.68 -9.18
C PRO A 123 16.77 -16.14 -9.04
N SER A 124 15.79 -15.45 -9.61
CA SER A 124 15.55 -13.99 -9.44
C SER A 124 14.07 -13.64 -9.54
N SER A 125 13.21 -14.65 -9.46
CA SER A 125 11.77 -14.50 -9.60
C SER A 125 11.14 -13.68 -8.49
N TRP A 126 11.77 -13.65 -7.31
CA TRP A 126 11.30 -12.91 -6.15
C TRP A 126 11.37 -11.38 -6.33
N PHE A 127 12.18 -10.87 -7.28
CA PHE A 127 12.25 -9.42 -7.55
C PHE A 127 10.91 -8.83 -7.95
N HIS A 128 10.14 -9.52 -8.79
CA HIS A 128 8.86 -9.01 -9.26
C HIS A 128 7.86 -8.80 -8.11
N PRO A 129 7.54 -9.81 -7.27
CA PRO A 129 6.67 -9.60 -6.11
C PRO A 129 7.29 -8.65 -5.08
N ALA A 130 8.61 -8.64 -4.88
CA ALA A 130 9.25 -7.70 -3.96
C ALA A 130 9.09 -6.24 -4.43
N VAL A 131 9.23 -5.96 -5.73
CA VAL A 131 8.98 -4.61 -6.28
C VAL A 131 7.50 -4.26 -6.17
N LEU A 132 6.58 -5.19 -6.42
CA LEU A 132 5.14 -4.96 -6.25
C LEU A 132 4.82 -4.53 -4.81
N PHE A 133 5.27 -5.32 -3.83
CA PHE A 133 5.05 -5.00 -2.41
C PHE A 133 5.76 -3.72 -1.99
N PHE A 134 7.01 -3.49 -2.42
CA PHE A 134 7.67 -2.23 -2.14
C PHE A 134 6.87 -1.04 -2.68
N ALA A 135 6.36 -1.14 -3.91
CA ALA A 135 5.59 -0.08 -4.52
C ALA A 135 4.33 0.23 -3.71
N THR A 136 3.54 -0.80 -3.37
CA THR A 136 2.30 -0.64 -2.59
C THR A 136 2.57 0.00 -1.24
N GLU A 137 3.50 -0.56 -0.47
CA GLU A 137 3.80 -0.09 0.89
C GLU A 137 4.39 1.33 0.88
N ARG A 138 5.23 1.63 -0.13
CA ARG A 138 5.86 2.95 -0.24
C ARG A 138 4.85 4.03 -0.57
N ILE A 139 3.97 3.79 -1.54
CA ILE A 139 2.93 4.76 -1.92
C ILE A 139 2.00 5.01 -0.73
N TYR A 140 1.60 3.95 -0.02
CA TYR A 140 0.74 4.07 1.15
C TYR A 140 1.41 4.86 2.29
N LEU A 141 2.68 4.55 2.60
CA LEU A 141 3.48 5.30 3.58
C LEU A 141 3.57 6.78 3.21
N ASP A 142 3.90 7.10 1.96
CA ASP A 142 4.01 8.49 1.50
C ASP A 142 2.68 9.23 1.63
N ALA A 143 1.58 8.59 1.23
CA ALA A 143 0.24 9.15 1.26
C ALA A 143 -0.22 9.47 2.70
N TRP A 144 -0.07 8.52 3.63
CA TRP A 144 -0.45 8.73 5.03
C TRP A 144 0.51 9.64 5.79
N THR A 145 1.79 9.63 5.47
CA THR A 145 2.77 10.57 6.05
C THR A 145 2.44 12.00 5.65
N GLN A 146 2.15 12.24 4.37
CA GLN A 146 1.73 13.57 3.90
C GLN A 146 0.41 13.99 4.55
N THR A 147 -0.57 13.09 4.64
CA THR A 147 -1.85 13.35 5.31
C THR A 147 -1.65 13.74 6.78
N SER A 148 -0.78 13.01 7.48
CA SER A 148 -0.42 13.27 8.89
C SER A 148 0.25 14.64 9.09
N HIS A 149 1.10 15.07 8.17
CA HIS A 149 1.75 16.38 8.24
C HIS A 149 0.78 17.55 7.97
N ASN A 150 -0.27 17.31 7.19
CA ASN A 150 -1.23 18.33 6.78
C ASN A 150 -2.50 18.38 7.65
N LEU A 151 -2.53 17.65 8.76
CA LEU A 151 -3.68 17.62 9.68
C LEU A 151 -4.07 19.03 10.15
N SER A 152 -5.33 19.39 9.96
CA SER A 152 -5.91 20.64 10.46
C SER A 152 -5.81 20.70 11.99
N PRO A 153 -5.58 21.89 12.59
CA PRO A 153 -5.42 22.04 14.04
C PRO A 153 -6.80 22.08 14.74
N GLN A 154 -7.51 20.97 14.72
CA GLN A 154 -8.82 20.81 15.35
C GLN A 154 -8.86 19.54 16.23
N PRO A 155 -9.73 19.50 17.26
CA PRO A 155 -9.87 18.30 18.07
C PRO A 155 -10.47 17.14 17.25
N PRO A 156 -10.11 15.87 17.51
CA PRO A 156 -10.64 14.73 16.75
C PRO A 156 -12.17 14.66 16.73
N THR A 157 -12.83 15.09 17.81
CA THR A 157 -14.31 15.12 17.91
C THR A 157 -14.98 16.11 16.96
N ALA A 158 -14.22 17.02 16.34
CA ALA A 158 -14.71 17.94 15.32
C ALA A 158 -14.64 17.36 13.90
N ASP A 159 -13.94 16.24 13.69
CA ASP A 159 -13.90 15.57 12.40
C ASP A 159 -15.27 14.92 12.11
N ALA A 160 -15.67 14.87 10.82
CA ALA A 160 -16.94 14.30 10.38
C ALA A 160 -17.05 12.78 10.66
N ASP A 161 -15.92 12.08 10.73
CA ASP A 161 -15.80 10.68 11.15
C ASP A 161 -15.62 10.51 12.67
N GLN A 162 -15.72 11.61 13.43
CA GLN A 162 -15.50 11.69 14.89
C GLN A 162 -14.06 11.38 15.33
N GLY A 163 -13.10 11.48 14.40
CA GLY A 163 -11.69 11.35 14.65
C GLY A 163 -11.12 9.98 14.29
N ALA A 164 -11.92 9.08 13.70
CA ALA A 164 -11.51 7.72 13.36
C ALA A 164 -10.22 7.68 12.51
N LEU A 165 -10.17 8.49 11.44
CA LEU A 165 -8.97 8.61 10.62
C LEU A 165 -7.80 9.18 11.43
N ARG A 166 -8.03 10.32 12.09
CA ARG A 166 -6.99 11.08 12.78
C ARG A 166 -6.32 10.32 13.91
N THR A 167 -7.07 9.58 14.70
CA THR A 167 -6.56 8.97 15.94
C THR A 167 -6.14 7.51 15.77
N ALA A 168 -6.80 6.77 14.87
CA ALA A 168 -6.60 5.33 14.76
C ALA A 168 -5.90 4.92 13.46
N LEU A 169 -6.32 5.47 12.31
CA LEU A 169 -5.88 4.98 11.00
C LEU A 169 -4.63 5.69 10.48
N ILE A 170 -4.63 7.02 10.42
CA ILE A 170 -3.48 7.82 9.96
C ILE A 170 -2.21 7.45 10.74
N PRO A 171 -2.21 7.37 12.09
CA PRO A 171 -1.01 7.04 12.84
C PRO A 171 -0.47 5.62 12.60
N ASN A 172 -1.30 4.69 12.10
CA ASN A 172 -0.86 3.31 11.83
C ASN A 172 0.19 3.31 10.70
N TRP A 173 -0.15 3.94 9.58
CA TRP A 173 0.66 3.94 8.36
C TRP A 173 1.57 5.16 8.20
N SER A 174 1.43 6.19 9.03
CA SER A 174 2.44 7.26 9.15
C SER A 174 3.49 6.98 10.24
N SER A 175 3.41 5.84 10.92
CA SER A 175 4.29 5.53 12.06
C SER A 175 5.75 5.30 11.64
N PRO A 176 6.71 5.61 12.54
CA PRO A 176 8.12 5.23 12.34
C PRO A 176 8.33 3.72 12.16
N THR A 177 7.50 2.91 12.81
CA THR A 177 7.53 1.44 12.70
C THR A 177 7.20 0.99 11.29
N PHE A 178 6.12 1.53 10.70
CA PHE A 178 5.75 1.24 9.32
C PHE A 178 6.80 1.78 8.34
N ALA A 179 7.30 3.00 8.54
CA ALA A 179 8.39 3.54 7.74
C ALA A 179 9.66 2.66 7.75
N ALA A 180 10.01 2.10 8.91
CA ALA A 180 11.12 1.15 9.03
C ALA A 180 10.83 -0.18 8.30
N PHE A 181 9.60 -0.69 8.38
CA PHE A 181 9.15 -1.88 7.65
C PHE A 181 9.31 -1.71 6.12
N VAL A 182 8.86 -0.59 5.56
CA VAL A 182 9.04 -0.27 4.13
C VAL A 182 10.53 -0.12 3.77
N SER A 183 11.29 0.57 4.62
CA SER A 183 12.72 0.80 4.40
C SER A 183 13.55 -0.49 4.37
N ARG A 184 13.16 -1.52 5.14
CA ARG A 184 13.83 -2.83 5.10
C ARG A 184 13.70 -3.49 3.73
N LEU A 185 12.51 -3.46 3.12
CA LEU A 185 12.32 -4.01 1.77
C LEU A 185 13.05 -3.19 0.71
N ALA A 186 13.06 -1.86 0.86
CA ALA A 186 13.81 -0.98 -0.04
C ALA A 186 15.31 -1.33 -0.05
N ALA A 187 15.91 -1.48 1.14
CA ALA A 187 17.32 -1.86 1.28
C ALA A 187 17.61 -3.25 0.68
N LEU A 188 16.69 -4.20 0.87
CA LEU A 188 16.83 -5.54 0.29
C LEU A 188 16.81 -5.52 -1.23
N LEU A 189 15.85 -4.79 -1.83
CA LEU A 189 15.75 -4.62 -3.28
C LEU A 189 17.00 -3.94 -3.84
N ASP A 190 17.47 -2.89 -3.19
CA ASP A 190 18.63 -2.12 -3.65
C ASP A 190 19.92 -2.95 -3.57
N ALA A 191 20.13 -3.68 -2.48
CA ALA A 191 21.27 -4.57 -2.31
C ALA A 191 21.26 -5.70 -3.36
N ALA A 192 20.10 -6.34 -3.58
CA ALA A 192 19.97 -7.39 -4.58
C ALA A 192 20.17 -6.84 -6.01
N PHE A 193 19.62 -5.67 -6.30
CA PHE A 193 19.78 -5.01 -7.60
C PHE A 193 21.23 -4.61 -7.88
N GLU A 194 22.01 -4.25 -6.85
CA GLU A 194 23.43 -3.94 -6.98
C GLU A 194 24.25 -5.14 -7.48
N GLN A 195 23.87 -6.36 -7.10
CA GLN A 195 24.52 -7.61 -7.53
C GLN A 195 24.15 -8.04 -8.96
N LEU A 196 23.21 -7.35 -9.61
CA LEU A 196 22.81 -7.66 -10.99
C LEU A 196 23.71 -6.97 -12.00
N ASP A 197 24.12 -7.74 -13.01
CA ASP A 197 25.00 -7.28 -14.09
C ASP A 197 24.32 -7.26 -15.47
N GLY A 198 24.79 -6.33 -16.31
CA GLY A 198 24.53 -6.29 -17.74
C GLY A 198 23.05 -6.33 -18.10
N GLY A 199 22.66 -7.29 -18.95
CA GLY A 199 21.30 -7.42 -19.46
C GLY A 199 20.26 -7.77 -18.37
N ARG A 200 20.65 -8.50 -17.32
CA ARG A 200 19.72 -8.87 -16.24
C ARG A 200 19.30 -7.65 -15.42
N ARG A 201 20.27 -6.80 -15.07
CA ARG A 201 20.01 -5.53 -14.36
C ARG A 201 19.02 -4.66 -15.13
N ARG A 202 19.26 -4.47 -16.43
CA ARG A 202 18.38 -3.67 -17.30
C ARG A 202 16.97 -4.26 -17.38
N ALA A 203 16.85 -5.57 -17.57
CA ALA A 203 15.54 -6.22 -17.64
C ALA A 203 14.75 -6.12 -16.34
N VAL A 204 15.40 -6.21 -15.17
CA VAL A 204 14.76 -6.01 -13.86
C VAL A 204 14.31 -4.56 -13.70
N GLU A 205 15.17 -3.60 -14.04
CA GLU A 205 14.84 -2.17 -13.94
C GLU A 205 13.65 -1.78 -14.84
N GLU A 206 13.65 -2.21 -16.11
CA GLU A 206 12.56 -1.95 -17.05
C GLU A 206 11.22 -2.53 -16.55
N ARG A 207 11.22 -3.77 -16.05
CA ARG A 207 10.02 -4.40 -15.47
C ARG A 207 9.56 -3.72 -14.20
N ALA A 208 10.49 -3.30 -13.34
CA ALA A 208 10.19 -2.61 -12.10
C ALA A 208 9.56 -1.24 -12.36
N LEU A 209 10.04 -0.51 -13.36
CA LEU A 209 9.47 0.78 -13.78
C LEU A 209 8.04 0.65 -14.30
N LEU A 210 7.76 -0.39 -15.10
CA LEU A 210 6.41 -0.68 -15.56
C LEU A 210 5.48 -1.00 -14.39
N LEU A 211 5.92 -1.89 -13.51
CA LEU A 211 5.14 -2.29 -12.34
C LEU A 211 4.87 -1.12 -11.39
N TRP A 212 5.86 -0.26 -11.17
CA TRP A 212 5.70 0.97 -10.39
C TRP A 212 4.61 1.87 -10.97
N GLU A 213 4.59 2.09 -12.29
CA GLU A 213 3.52 2.85 -12.94
C GLU A 213 2.15 2.19 -12.78
N GLU A 214 2.06 0.86 -12.91
CA GLU A 214 0.79 0.13 -12.74
C GLU A 214 0.24 0.25 -11.32
N VAL A 215 1.11 0.13 -10.30
CA VAL A 215 0.72 0.26 -8.88
C VAL A 215 0.26 1.69 -8.58
N LEU A 216 0.98 2.70 -9.10
CA LEU A 216 0.57 4.09 -8.95
C LEU A 216 -0.83 4.36 -9.51
N ARG A 217 -1.14 3.82 -10.70
CA ARG A 217 -2.49 3.92 -11.30
C ARG A 217 -3.53 3.17 -10.49
N ALA A 218 -3.16 1.99 -9.97
CA ALA A 218 -4.05 1.22 -9.11
C ALA A 218 -4.40 2.01 -7.85
N GLU A 219 -3.43 2.67 -7.21
CA GLU A 219 -3.71 3.48 -6.02
C GLU A 219 -4.49 4.75 -6.31
N GLU A 220 -4.13 5.50 -7.36
CA GLU A 220 -4.92 6.66 -7.76
C GLU A 220 -6.41 6.31 -7.94
N ALA A 221 -6.69 5.14 -8.53
CA ALA A 221 -8.04 4.64 -8.76
C ALA A 221 -8.68 3.94 -7.54
N PHE A 222 -7.92 3.68 -6.47
CA PHE A 222 -8.39 2.98 -5.27
C PHE A 222 -9.09 3.94 -4.30
N TRP A 223 -8.53 5.14 -4.14
CA TRP A 223 -9.05 6.15 -3.24
C TRP A 223 -10.51 6.52 -3.59
N PRO A 224 -11.38 6.73 -2.59
CA PRO A 224 -12.71 7.24 -2.83
C PRO A 224 -12.65 8.56 -3.61
N ARG A 225 -13.55 8.70 -4.58
CA ARG A 225 -13.82 10.02 -5.16
C ARG A 225 -14.46 10.85 -4.05
N GLY A 226 -14.04 12.11 -3.93
CA GLY A 226 -14.62 13.02 -2.94
C GLY A 226 -16.14 13.12 -3.11
N GLU A 227 -16.83 13.45 -2.03
CA GLU A 227 -18.26 13.78 -2.08
C GLU A 227 -18.43 15.07 -2.90
N ASP A 228 -19.30 15.03 -3.92
CA ASP A 228 -19.72 16.21 -4.70
C ASP A 228 -20.65 17.13 -3.89
#